data_AF-A0A6S7KL15-F1
#
_entry.id   AF-A0A6S7KL15-F1
#
_cell.length_a   1.000
_cell.length_b   1.000
_cell.length_c   1.000
_cell.angle_alpha   90.00
_cell.angle_beta   90.00
_cell.angle_gamma   90.00
#
_symmetry.space_group_name_H-M   'P 1'
#
loop_
_entity.id
_entity.type
_entity.pdbx_description
1 polymer ?
#
loop_
_entity_poly.entity_id
_entity_poly.type
_entity_poly.pdbx_seq_one_letter_code
_entity_poly.pdbx_strand_id
1 'polypeptide(L)'
;MKKDLEHLESWLIANKLTLNTVKTEYMVVGSKQRINSLVGDLTLSLNDISLRKVKSTKCLGVTIDEFLTWDEHIDNVIKKLAIGVSLLRRNRKVLKKCDLMN
;
A
#
# COMPACT_ATOMS: atom_id res chain seq x y z
N MET A 1 -8.56 12.75 -15.18
CA MET A 1 -9.01 12.11 -13.92
C MET A 1 -10.51 11.80 -13.91
N LYS A 2 -11.42 12.79 -13.99
CA LYS A 2 -12.87 12.50 -14.06
C LYS A 2 -13.25 11.60 -15.25
N LYS A 3 -12.77 11.95 -16.45
CA LYS A 3 -12.98 11.16 -17.67
C LYS A 3 -12.39 9.74 -17.58
N ASP A 4 -11.26 9.57 -16.90
CA ASP A 4 -10.63 8.25 -16.72
C ASP A 4 -11.48 7.36 -15.81
N LEU A 5 -12.11 7.96 -14.80
CA LEU A 5 -13.02 7.28 -13.89
C LEU A 5 -14.33 6.87 -14.59
N GLU A 6 -14.87 7.72 -15.46
CA GLU A 6 -16.04 7.41 -16.30
C GLU A 6 -15.77 6.23 -17.26
N HIS A 7 -14.57 6.18 -17.86
CA HIS A 7 -14.16 5.03 -18.66
C HIS A 7 -13.99 3.76 -17.84
N LEU A 8 -13.40 3.86 -16.64
CA LEU A 8 -13.28 2.73 -15.72
C LEU A 8 -14.64 2.18 -15.34
N GLU A 9 -15.58 3.06 -15.00
CA GLU A 9 -16.96 2.70 -14.68
C GLU A 9 -17.66 2.00 -15.85
N SER A 10 -17.55 2.57 -17.06
CA SER A 10 -18.10 1.97 -18.27
C SER A 10 -17.52 0.57 -18.53
N TRP A 11 -16.20 0.40 -18.32
CA TRP A 11 -15.54 -0.89 -18.45
C TRP A 11 -16.00 -1.90 -17.40
N LEU A 12 -16.16 -1.48 -16.14
CA LEU A 12 -16.67 -2.34 -15.07
C LEU A 12 -18.09 -2.81 -15.38
N ILE A 13 -18.98 -1.90 -15.82
CA ILE A 13 -20.36 -2.21 -16.21
C ILE A 13 -20.38 -3.21 -17.39
N ALA A 14 -19.59 -2.94 -18.44
CA ALA A 14 -19.50 -3.83 -19.61
C ALA A 14 -19.04 -5.25 -19.23
N ASN A 15 -18.22 -5.38 -18.18
CA ASN A 15 -17.72 -6.67 -17.68
C ASN A 15 -18.58 -7.25 -16.53
N LYS A 16 -19.74 -6.65 -16.21
CA LYS A 16 -20.61 -7.07 -15.08
C LYS A 16 -19.89 -7.09 -13.73
N LEU A 17 -18.95 -6.18 -13.53
CA LEU A 17 -18.21 -5.99 -12.29
C LEU A 17 -18.81 -4.83 -11.51
N THR A 18 -18.96 -5.01 -10.20
CA THR A 18 -19.37 -3.94 -9.28
C THR A 18 -18.20 -3.61 -8.36
N LEU A 19 -17.81 -2.33 -8.34
CA LEU A 19 -16.78 -1.87 -7.42
C LEU A 19 -17.37 -1.74 -6.02
N ASN A 20 -16.70 -2.33 -5.03
CA ASN A 20 -17.06 -2.12 -3.64
C ASN A 20 -16.45 -0.81 -3.14
N THR A 21 -17.18 0.29 -3.31
CA THR A 21 -16.75 1.65 -2.95
C THR A 21 -16.36 1.79 -1.47
N VAL A 22 -16.90 0.96 -0.57
CA VAL A 22 -16.54 0.95 0.85
C VAL A 22 -15.13 0.36 1.08
N LYS A 23 -14.74 -0.63 0.29
CA LYS A 23 -13.40 -1.27 0.36
C LYS A 23 -12.37 -0.63 -0.55
N THR A 24 -12.80 0.22 -1.49
CA THR A 24 -11.92 0.88 -2.44
C THR A 24 -11.33 2.16 -1.86
N GLU A 25 -10.01 2.27 -1.96
CA GLU A 25 -9.24 3.45 -1.56
C GLU A 25 -8.51 4.01 -2.78
N TYR A 26 -8.18 5.30 -2.74
CA TYR A 26 -7.28 5.92 -3.72
C TYR A 26 -6.18 6.72 -3.03
N MET A 27 -5.08 6.90 -3.73
CA MET A 27 -3.91 7.64 -3.28
C MET A 27 -3.42 8.53 -4.41
N VAL A 28 -3.05 9.76 -4.09
CA VAL A 28 -2.40 10.67 -5.03
C VAL A 28 -0.91 10.56 -4.80
N VAL A 29 -0.16 10.14 -5.82
CA VAL A 29 1.28 9.89 -5.71
C VAL A 29 2.07 11.03 -6.34
N GLY A 30 3.11 11.50 -5.65
CA GLY A 30 3.96 12.58 -6.13
C GLY A 30 4.96 13.09 -5.09
N SER A 31 5.83 14.02 -5.47
CA SER A 31 6.74 14.64 -4.51
C SER A 31 5.98 15.42 -3.44
N LYS A 32 6.56 15.55 -2.24
CA LYS A 32 5.99 16.36 -1.14
C LYS A 32 5.61 17.76 -1.59
N GLN A 33 6.48 18.42 -2.34
CA GLN A 33 6.23 19.76 -2.89
C GLN A 33 5.01 19.77 -3.81
N ARG A 34 4.92 18.81 -4.74
CA ARG A 34 3.81 18.76 -5.71
C ARG A 34 2.49 18.43 -5.03
N ILE A 35 2.47 17.47 -4.12
CA ILE A 35 1.26 17.12 -3.36
C ILE A 35 0.82 18.30 -2.48
N ASN A 36 1.73 18.96 -1.79
CA ASN A 36 1.40 20.12 -0.95
C ASN A 36 0.93 21.33 -1.78
N SER A 37 1.39 21.44 -3.04
CA SER A 37 0.96 22.49 -3.97
C SER A 37 -0.40 22.22 -4.63
N LEU A 38 -0.99 21.04 -4.44
CA LEU A 38 -2.36 20.76 -4.91
C LEU A 38 -3.34 21.64 -4.11
N VAL A 39 -3.78 22.73 -4.73
CA VAL A 39 -4.79 23.63 -4.16
C VAL A 39 -6.15 22.90 -4.20
N GLY A 40 -6.63 22.50 -3.02
CA GLY A 40 -7.92 21.82 -2.85
C GLY A 40 -7.78 20.31 -2.61
N ASP A 41 -8.65 19.77 -1.75
CA ASP A 41 -8.75 18.34 -1.55
C ASP A 41 -9.34 17.67 -2.79
N LEU A 42 -8.47 17.08 -3.62
CA LEU A 42 -8.88 16.23 -4.73
C LEU A 42 -9.73 15.09 -4.18
N THR A 43 -11.04 15.19 -4.41
CA THR A 43 -12.04 14.21 -4.00
C THR A 43 -12.47 13.41 -5.22
N LEU A 44 -12.36 12.08 -5.14
CA LEU A 44 -12.85 11.19 -6.20
C LEU A 44 -14.15 10.54 -5.73
N SER A 45 -15.17 10.56 -6.57
CA SER A 45 -16.44 9.88 -6.33
C SER A 45 -16.75 8.91 -7.47
N LEU A 46 -17.30 7.75 -7.12
CA LEU A 46 -17.80 6.76 -8.07
C LEU A 46 -19.23 6.39 -7.68
N ASN A 47 -20.17 6.40 -8.63
CA ASN A 47 -21.60 6.22 -8.35
C ASN A 47 -22.11 7.17 -7.23
N ASP A 48 -21.69 8.43 -7.27
CA ASP A 48 -21.97 9.45 -6.24
C ASP A 48 -21.45 9.13 -4.82
N ILE A 49 -20.67 8.07 -4.65
CA ILE A 49 -20.03 7.71 -3.38
C ILE A 49 -18.59 8.20 -3.40
N SER A 50 -18.23 9.04 -2.43
CA SER A 50 -16.85 9.49 -2.24
C SER A 50 -15.94 8.33 -1.86
N LEU A 51 -14.86 8.14 -2.63
CA LEU A 51 -13.84 7.13 -2.34
C LEU A 51 -12.95 7.61 -1.19
N ARG A 52 -12.39 6.65 -0.45
CA ARG A 52 -11.49 6.98 0.66
C ARG A 52 -10.10 7.33 0.14
N LYS A 53 -9.64 8.55 0.40
CA LYS A 53 -8.25 8.97 0.18
C LYS A 53 -7.34 8.41 1.29
N VAL A 54 -6.21 7.82 0.92
CA VAL A 54 -5.20 7.33 1.85
C VAL A 54 -3.82 7.89 1.54
N LYS A 55 -2.97 7.95 2.57
CA LYS A 55 -1.56 8.41 2.47
C LYS A 55 -0.56 7.26 2.43
N SER A 56 -0.95 6.09 2.92
CA SER A 56 -0.17 4.86 2.91
C SER A 56 -1.13 3.68 2.85
N THR A 57 -0.77 2.64 2.11
CA THR A 57 -1.52 1.39 2.05
C THR A 57 -0.60 0.19 1.82
N LYS A 58 -1.06 -1.00 2.17
CA LYS A 58 -0.35 -2.25 1.92
C LYS A 58 -0.88 -2.91 0.66
N CYS A 59 -0.06 -2.96 -0.39
CA CYS A 59 -0.35 -3.67 -1.62
C CYS A 59 0.51 -4.94 -1.69
N LEU A 60 -0.14 -6.11 -1.67
CA LEU A 60 0.51 -7.42 -1.80
C LEU A 60 1.73 -7.64 -0.85
N GLY A 61 1.66 -7.08 0.36
CA GLY A 61 2.72 -7.17 1.37
C GLY A 61 3.76 -6.04 1.34
N VAL A 62 3.75 -5.21 0.30
CA VAL A 62 4.57 -3.99 0.19
C VAL A 62 3.78 -2.81 0.74
N THR A 63 4.41 -1.97 1.55
CA THR A 63 3.77 -0.75 2.07
C THR A 63 4.20 0.41 1.19
N ILE A 64 3.24 1.15 0.65
CA ILE A 64 3.47 2.22 -0.32
C ILE A 64 2.81 3.48 0.22
N ASP A 65 3.58 4.57 0.30
CA ASP A 65 3.10 5.88 0.72
C ASP A 65 2.96 6.86 -0.45
N GLU A 66 2.21 7.94 -0.23
CA GLU A 66 1.89 8.96 -1.24
C GLU A 66 3.13 9.68 -1.80
N PHE A 67 4.25 9.67 -1.07
CA PHE A 67 5.51 10.27 -1.48
C PHE A 67 6.53 9.25 -2.01
N LEU A 68 6.18 7.96 -2.01
CA LEU A 68 7.07 6.84 -2.34
C LEU A 68 8.41 6.91 -1.59
N THR A 69 8.40 7.29 -0.30
CA THR A 69 9.64 7.29 0.49
C THR A 69 10.06 5.90 0.92
N TRP A 70 9.11 4.96 1.01
CA TRP A 70 9.33 3.59 1.48
C TRP A 70 9.77 3.47 2.95
N ASP A 71 9.79 4.57 3.70
CA ASP A 71 10.28 4.60 5.09
C ASP A 71 9.52 3.58 5.96
N GLU A 72 8.18 3.61 5.89
CA GLU A 72 7.32 2.68 6.64
C GLU A 72 7.56 1.22 6.22
N HIS A 73 7.78 0.98 4.93
CA HIS A 73 8.07 -0.37 4.43
C HIS A 73 9.41 -0.88 4.96
N ILE A 74 10.45 -0.06 4.87
CA ILE A 74 11.80 -0.37 5.33
C ILE A 74 11.78 -0.65 6.84
N ASP A 75 11.14 0.20 7.64
CA ASP A 75 10.99 0.01 9.07
C ASP A 75 10.29 -1.31 9.41
N ASN A 76 9.23 -1.65 8.68
CA ASN A 76 8.51 -2.91 8.85
C ASN A 76 9.38 -4.12 8.50
N VAL A 77 10.22 -4.02 7.47
CA VAL A 77 11.19 -5.07 7.10
C VAL A 77 12.27 -5.20 8.16
N ILE A 78 12.88 -4.10 8.61
CA ILE A 78 13.90 -4.07 9.66
C ILE A 78 13.38 -4.73 10.94
N LYS A 79 12.16 -4.38 11.38
CA LYS A 79 11.53 -4.98 12.56
C LYS A 79 11.39 -6.49 12.44
N LYS A 80 10.93 -6.99 11.29
CA LYS A 80 10.82 -8.44 11.03
C LYS A 80 12.18 -9.13 11.08
N LEU A 81 13.20 -8.54 10.45
CA LEU A 81 14.56 -9.07 10.46
C LEU A 81 15.17 -9.06 11.86
N ALA A 82 15.01 -7.98 12.62
CA ALA A 82 15.50 -7.86 13.98
C ALA A 82 14.91 -8.95 14.89
N ILE A 83 13.60 -9.22 14.77
CA ILE A 83 12.95 -10.33 15.47
C ILE A 83 13.58 -11.67 15.06
N GLY A 84 13.69 -11.94 13.75
CA GLY A 84 14.29 -13.16 13.24
C GLY A 84 15.72 -13.40 13.76
N VAL A 85 16.58 -12.38 13.66
CA VAL A 85 17.96 -12.43 14.18
C VAL A 85 17.98 -12.63 15.70
N SER A 86 17.09 -11.97 16.44
CA SER A 86 17.02 -12.12 17.90
C SER A 86 16.66 -13.55 18.31
N LEU A 87 15.74 -14.20 17.58
CA LEU A 87 15.32 -15.57 17.80
C LEU A 87 16.45 -16.55 17.46
N LEU A 88 17.13 -16.36 16.32
CA LEU A 88 18.28 -17.17 15.94
C LEU A 88 19.41 -17.06 16.97
N ARG A 89 19.71 -15.84 17.43
CA ARG A 89 20.73 -15.59 18.45
C ARG A 89 20.40 -16.29 19.78
N ARG A 90 19.14 -16.23 20.22
CA ARG A 90 18.68 -16.91 21.45
C ARG A 90 18.78 -18.43 21.34
N ASN A 91 18.48 -18.99 20.18
CA ASN A 91 18.48 -20.43 19.94
C ASN A 91 19.82 -20.97 19.40
N ARG A 92 20.86 -20.14 19.32
CA ARG A 92 22.19 -20.52 18.80
C ARG A 92 22.77 -21.77 19.46
N LYS A 93 22.50 -22.00 20.74
CA LYS A 93 23.00 -23.18 21.48
C LYS A 93 22.32 -24.49 21.04
N VAL A 94 21.08 -24.40 20.56
CA VAL A 94 20.28 -25.55 20.14
C VAL A 94 20.47 -25.82 18.65
N LEU A 95 20.66 -24.77 17.85
CA LEU A 95 20.92 -24.86 16.41
C LEU A 95 22.37 -25.32 16.15
N LYS A 96 22.59 -26.62 15.88
CA LYS A 96 23.89 -27.12 15.43
C LYS A 96 24.08 -26.79 13.95
N LYS A 97 25.32 -26.57 13.53
CA LYS A 97 25.68 -26.21 12.13
C LYS A 97 25.14 -27.20 11.09
N CYS A 98 24.98 -28.47 11.47
CA CYS A 98 24.47 -29.53 10.59
C CYS A 98 22.98 -29.42 10.26
N ASP A 99 22.18 -28.68 11.05
CA ASP A 99 20.72 -28.61 10.88
C ASP A 99 20.28 -27.50 9.90
N LEU A 100 21.21 -26.63 9.47
CA LEU A 100 20.96 -25.43 8.66
C LEU A 100 21.40 -25.55 7.19
N MET A 101 21.91 -26.72 6.76
CA MET A 101 22.42 -26.98 5.41
C MET A 101 21.60 -28.01 4.62
N ASN A 102 20.28 -28.07 4.86
CA ASN A 102 19.34 -28.80 4.01
C ASN A 102 18.34 -27.83 3.37
#